data_AF-A0A9E5CNG9-F1
#
_entry.id   AF-A0A9E5CNG9-F1
#
_cell.length_a   1.000
_cell.length_b   1.000
_cell.length_c   1.000
_cell.angle_alpha   90.00
_cell.angle_beta   90.00
_cell.angle_gamma   90.00
#
_symmetry.space_group_name_H-M   'P 1'
#
loop_
_entity.id
_entity.type
_entity.pdbx_description
1 polymer ?
#
loop_
_entity_poly.entity_id
_entity_poly.type
_entity_poly.pdbx_seq_one_letter_code
_entity_poly.pdbx_strand_id
1 'polypeptide(L)'
;MDVMDREHTLEFLSQHVKTDMLMKHLLSVEASMIGYAHKFGEPEEQWGIAGLLHDFDWEICPTPEDHPNFGAQILRDHGYPEEMVR
;
A
#
# COMPACT_ATOMS: atom_id res chain seq x y z
N MET A 1 3.06 -14.16 10.45
CA MET A 1 2.13 -13.52 9.49
C MET A 1 2.93 -13.23 8.25
N ASP A 2 2.35 -13.52 7.09
CA ASP A 2 2.90 -13.11 5.81
C ASP A 2 2.68 -11.59 5.67
N VAL A 3 3.68 -10.86 5.18
CA VAL A 3 3.52 -9.42 4.92
C VAL A 3 2.61 -9.17 3.72
N MET A 4 2.46 -10.18 2.86
CA MET A 4 1.57 -10.19 1.69
C MET A 4 0.17 -10.72 2.04
N ASP A 5 -0.37 -10.29 3.17
CA ASP A 5 -1.74 -10.56 3.60
C ASP A 5 -2.51 -9.24 3.80
N ARG A 6 -3.78 -9.23 3.44
CA ARG A 6 -4.62 -8.02 3.51
C ARG A 6 -4.84 -7.53 4.94
N GLU A 7 -5.08 -8.44 5.89
CA GLU A 7 -5.31 -8.07 7.29
C GLU A 7 -4.04 -7.46 7.88
N HIS A 8 -2.89 -8.10 7.65
CA HIS A 8 -1.59 -7.56 8.05
C HIS A 8 -1.29 -6.19 7.42
N THR A 9 -1.61 -6.02 6.13
CA THR A 9 -1.45 -4.73 5.44
C THR A 9 -2.31 -3.65 6.07
N LEU A 10 -3.56 -3.95 6.46
CA LEU A 10 -4.41 -2.99 7.17
C LEU A 10 -3.88 -2.64 8.56
N GLU A 11 -3.33 -3.61 9.28
CA GLU A 11 -2.63 -3.34 10.55
C GLU A 11 -1.44 -2.41 10.36
N PHE A 12 -0.61 -2.66 9.34
CA PHE A 12 0.51 -1.78 8.96
C PHE A 12 0.03 -0.36 8.64
N LEU A 13 -1.02 -0.22 7.81
CA LEU A 13 -1.57 1.09 7.46
C LEU A 13 -2.12 1.84 8.67
N SER A 14 -2.72 1.13 9.64
CA SER A 14 -3.24 1.74 10.88
C SER A 14 -2.17 2.45 11.71
N GLN A 15 -0.89 2.11 11.51
CA GLN A 15 0.24 2.72 12.21
C GLN A 15 0.83 3.94 11.48
N HIS A 16 0.59 4.06 10.18
CA HIS A 16 1.24 5.05 9.32
C HIS A 16 0.27 6.11 8.76
N VAL A 17 -0.97 5.72 8.48
CA VAL A 17 -2.03 6.59 7.98
C VAL A 17 -2.68 7.33 9.14
N LYS A 18 -2.68 8.66 9.09
CA LYS A 18 -3.16 9.54 10.16
C LYS A 18 -4.58 10.03 9.96
N THR A 19 -5.11 10.03 8.73
CA THR A 19 -6.46 10.52 8.45
C THR A 19 -7.36 9.49 7.76
N ASP A 20 -8.66 9.57 8.09
CA ASP A 20 -9.71 8.81 7.41
C ASP A 20 -9.77 9.09 5.91
N MET A 21 -9.39 10.30 5.49
CA MET A 21 -9.39 10.68 4.08
C MET A 21 -8.34 9.88 3.31
N LEU A 22 -7.11 9.80 3.81
CA LEU A 22 -6.07 9.00 3.18
C LEU A 22 -6.44 7.50 3.23
N MET A 23 -6.95 7.00 4.36
CA MET A 23 -7.39 5.60 4.43
C MET A 23 -8.49 5.27 3.40
N LYS A 24 -9.48 6.15 3.23
CA LYS A 24 -10.52 5.98 2.20
C LYS A 24 -9.98 6.04 0.77
N HIS A 25 -8.96 6.85 0.52
CA HIS A 25 -8.25 6.89 -0.76
C HIS A 25 -7.59 5.54 -1.04
N LEU A 26 -6.79 5.02 -0.11
CA LEU A 26 -6.11 3.72 -0.24
C LEU A 26 -7.10 2.57 -0.47
N LEU A 27 -8.21 2.52 0.29
CA LEU A 27 -9.28 1.53 0.10
C LEU A 27 -9.99 1.64 -1.26
N SER A 28 -10.14 2.86 -1.78
CA SER A 28 -10.74 3.07 -3.10
C SER A 28 -9.80 2.61 -4.23
N VAL A 29 -8.49 2.81 -4.06
CA VAL A 29 -7.48 2.35 -5.01
C VAL A 29 -7.33 0.82 -4.93
N GLU A 30 -7.37 0.21 -3.74
CA GLU A 30 -7.47 -1.24 -3.56
C GLU A 30 -8.62 -1.82 -4.41
N ALA A 31 -9.83 -1.29 -4.24
CA ALA A 31 -11.01 -1.77 -4.99
C ALA A 31 -10.83 -1.62 -6.51
N SER A 32 -10.19 -0.53 -6.95
CA SER A 32 -9.88 -0.31 -8.36
C SER A 32 -8.85 -1.31 -8.89
N MET A 33 -7.80 -1.58 -8.12
CA MET A 33 -6.75 -2.53 -8.45
C MET A 33 -7.28 -3.97 -8.53
N ILE A 34 -8.16 -4.38 -7.61
CA ILE A 34 -8.87 -5.67 -7.69
C ILE A 34 -9.69 -5.76 -8.98
N GLY A 35 -10.44 -4.69 -9.33
CA GLY A 35 -11.20 -4.65 -10.57
C GLY A 35 -10.34 -4.79 -11.82
N TYR A 36 -9.14 -4.19 -11.84
CA TYR A 36 -8.18 -4.37 -12.92
C TYR A 36 -7.57 -5.77 -12.93
N ALA A 37 -7.22 -6.33 -11.78
CA ALA A 37 -6.70 -7.68 -11.69
C ALA A 37 -7.68 -8.69 -12.29
N HIS A 38 -8.96 -8.61 -11.92
CA HIS A 38 -10.01 -9.43 -12.53
C HIS A 38 -10.11 -9.23 -14.06
N LYS A 39 -10.04 -7.98 -14.54
CA LYS A 39 -10.10 -7.67 -15.97
C LYS A 39 -8.94 -8.28 -16.77
N PHE A 40 -7.75 -8.32 -16.18
CA PHE A 40 -6.52 -8.78 -16.86
C PHE A 40 -6.15 -10.23 -16.53
N GLY A 41 -6.88 -10.90 -15.63
CA GLY A 41 -6.59 -12.27 -15.20
C GLY A 41 -5.37 -12.36 -14.28
N GLU A 42 -5.12 -11.30 -13.51
CA GLU A 42 -3.98 -11.17 -12.60
C GLU A 42 -4.37 -11.49 -11.14
N PRO A 43 -3.40 -11.74 -10.24
CA PRO A 43 -3.69 -12.05 -8.83
C PRO A 43 -4.32 -10.86 -8.09
N GLU A 44 -5.60 -10.99 -7.73
CA GLU A 44 -6.39 -9.92 -7.08
C GLU A 44 -5.79 -9.46 -5.74
N GLU A 45 -5.29 -10.39 -4.94
CA GLU A 45 -4.71 -10.10 -3.62
C GLU A 45 -3.46 -9.22 -3.72
N GLN A 46 -2.51 -9.60 -4.57
CA GLN A 46 -1.28 -8.83 -4.79
C GLN A 46 -1.60 -7.41 -5.32
N TRP A 47 -2.53 -7.30 -6.27
CA TRP A 47 -2.96 -6.02 -6.82
C TRP A 47 -3.68 -5.15 -5.79
N GLY A 48 -4.54 -5.76 -4.97
CA GLY A 48 -5.23 -5.08 -3.87
C GLY A 48 -4.24 -4.52 -2.85
N ILE A 49 -3.28 -5.34 -2.41
CA ILE A 49 -2.21 -4.91 -1.48
C ILE A 49 -1.37 -3.79 -2.11
N ALA A 50 -1.06 -3.85 -3.40
CA ALA A 50 -0.32 -2.77 -4.08
C ALA A 50 -1.13 -1.46 -4.05
N GLY A 51 -2.44 -1.53 -4.27
CA GLY A 51 -3.33 -0.39 -4.14
C GLY A 51 -3.42 0.16 -2.71
N LEU A 52 -3.39 -0.70 -1.69
CA LEU A 52 -3.36 -0.28 -0.29
C LEU A 52 -2.06 0.45 0.09
N LEU A 53 -0.93 0.02 -0.46
CA LEU A 53 0.39 0.54 -0.08
C LEU A 53 0.87 1.73 -0.91
N HIS A 54 0.27 2.05 -2.06
CA HIS A 54 0.91 2.97 -3.02
C HIS A 54 1.28 4.36 -2.46
N ASP A 55 0.44 4.94 -1.58
CA ASP A 55 0.59 6.31 -1.07
C ASP A 55 0.52 6.39 0.47
N PHE A 56 0.75 5.28 1.19
CA PHE A 56 0.54 5.27 2.66
C PHE A 56 1.43 6.27 3.39
N ASP A 57 2.59 6.59 2.82
CA ASP A 57 3.59 7.44 3.43
C ASP A 57 3.28 8.94 3.29
N TRP A 58 2.25 9.31 2.51
CA TRP A 58 1.92 10.70 2.18
C TRP A 58 1.84 11.64 3.39
N GLU A 59 1.34 11.17 4.54
CA GLU A 59 1.15 11.97 5.75
C GLU A 59 2.32 11.93 6.75
N ILE A 60 3.30 11.04 6.51
CA ILE A 60 4.47 10.83 7.35
C ILE A 60 5.77 11.17 6.65
N CYS A 61 5.75 11.32 5.33
CA CYS A 61 6.89 11.67 4.52
C CYS A 61 7.43 13.05 4.93
N PRO A 62 8.74 13.21 5.20
CA PRO A 62 9.31 14.46 5.69
C PRO A 62 9.10 15.64 4.74
N THR A 63 9.23 15.40 3.44
CA THR A 63 8.90 16.36 2.38
C THR A 63 8.18 15.67 1.23
N PRO A 64 7.32 16.36 0.47
CA PRO A 64 6.61 15.77 -0.66
C PRO A 64 7.55 15.21 -1.75
N GLU A 65 8.76 15.74 -1.89
CA GLU A 65 9.76 15.30 -2.86
C GLU A 65 10.40 13.95 -2.51
N ASP A 66 10.36 13.57 -1.23
CA ASP A 66 10.89 12.29 -0.77
C ASP A 66 9.89 11.14 -0.99
N HIS A 67 8.62 11.44 -1.24
CA HIS A 67 7.63 10.45 -1.67
C HIS A 67 7.84 10.09 -3.16
N PRO A 68 7.79 8.81 -3.55
CA PRO A 68 7.48 7.62 -2.72
C PRO A 68 8.71 6.92 -2.12
N ASN A 69 9.93 7.45 -2.32
CA ASN A 69 11.17 6.78 -1.88
C ASN A 69 11.22 6.56 -0.36
N PHE A 70 10.65 7.47 0.43
CA PHE A 70 10.52 7.34 1.87
C PHE A 70 9.64 6.13 2.25
N GLY A 71 8.43 6.03 1.71
CA GLY A 71 7.55 4.87 1.88
C GLY A 71 8.19 3.57 1.39
N ALA A 72 8.87 3.60 0.25
CA ALA A 72 9.58 2.45 -0.29
C ALA A 72 10.64 1.89 0.67
N GLN A 73 11.39 2.76 1.37
CA GLN A 73 12.36 2.31 2.38
C GLN A 73 11.66 1.67 3.58
N ILE A 74 10.56 2.26 4.05
CA ILE A 74 9.76 1.69 5.15
C ILE A 74 9.26 0.28 4.78
N LEU A 75 8.75 0.09 3.56
CA LEU A 75 8.29 -1.23 3.10
C LEU A 75 9.41 -2.27 3.12
N ARG A 76 10.63 -1.92 2.65
CA ARG A 76 11.79 -2.81 2.72
C ARG A 76 12.14 -3.18 4.16
N ASP A 77 12.14 -2.19 5.06
CA ASP A 77 12.48 -2.40 6.47
C ASP A 77 11.47 -3.31 7.18
N HIS A 78 10.21 -3.35 6.70
CA HIS A 78 9.15 -4.25 7.19
C HIS A 78 9.11 -5.60 6.46
N GLY A 79 10.01 -5.85 5.51
CA GLY A 79 10.16 -7.14 4.84
C GLY A 79 9.24 -7.36 3.64
N TYR A 80 8.60 -6.32 3.11
CA TYR A 80 7.85 -6.43 1.85
C TYR A 80 8.78 -6.80 0.68
N PRO A 81 8.32 -7.64 -0.26
CA PRO A 81 9.12 -8.03 -1.42
C PRO A 81 9.32 -6.85 -2.38
N GLU A 82 10.46 -6.80 -3.07
CA GLU A 82 10.81 -5.68 -3.98
C GLU A 82 9.79 -5.44 -5.10
N GLU A 83 8.98 -6.44 -5.46
CA GLU A 83 7.88 -6.25 -6.43
C GLU A 83 6.79 -5.28 -5.93
N MET A 84 6.67 -5.14 -4.61
CA MET A 84 5.74 -4.22 -3.92
C MET A 84 6.39 -2.90 -3.55
N VAL A 85 7.72 -2.81 -3.65
CA VAL A 85 8.48 -1.61 -3.33
C VAL A 85 8.75 -0.85 -4.63
N ARG A 86 7.92 0.13 -4.96
CA ARG A 86 8.03 0.94 -6.18
C ARG A 86 8.13 2.43 -5.92
#